data_AF-A0A1I9LL88-F1
#
_entry.id   AF-A0A1I9LL88-F1
#
_cell.length_a   1.000
_cell.length_b   1.000
_cell.length_c   1.000
_cell.angle_alpha   90.00
_cell.angle_beta   90.00
_cell.angle_gamma   90.00
#
_symmetry.space_group_name_H-M   'P 1'
#
loop_
_entity.id
_entity.type
_entity.pdbx_description
1 polymer ?
#
loop_
_entity_poly.entity_id
_entity_poly.type
_entity_poly.pdbx_seq_one_letter_code
_entity_poly.pdbx_strand_id
1 'polypeptide(L)'
;MASITLRRRDAVLLTAMLATETGNVAMNTLFKAATSKGLNSYTFLIYSYLIGSIVLLPSHIFSYRSRSLPSLSLSILCKIGVLGLLGSTYLITGFIGIEYSNPTLASAISNINPAITFILAIIFRMEKASFKEKSSVAKMVGTIVSLVGALVVVLYHGPRVFTPSSPPFPQLRQLLLPLSSSNSDWIIGGCLLAIKDTLVPVAFILQINIELDRHI
;
A
#
# COMPACT_ATOMS: atom_id res chain seq x y z
N MET A 1 -0.50 -21.31 29.46
CA MET A 1 -0.20 -19.87 29.37
C MET A 1 0.44 -19.48 28.03
N ALA A 2 1.45 -20.22 27.53
CA ALA A 2 2.11 -19.95 26.25
C ALA A 2 1.19 -20.01 24.99
N SER A 3 0.23 -20.94 24.93
CA SER A 3 -0.70 -21.05 23.79
C SER A 3 -1.71 -19.88 23.72
N ILE A 4 -2.12 -19.35 24.87
CA ILE A 4 -3.05 -18.21 24.98
C ILE A 4 -2.33 -16.93 24.56
N THR A 5 -1.06 -16.75 24.96
CA THR A 5 -0.24 -15.62 24.51
C THR A 5 0.09 -15.67 23.02
N LEU A 6 0.26 -16.88 22.45
CA LEU A 6 0.46 -17.05 21.00
C LEU A 6 -0.79 -16.67 20.22
N ARG A 7 -1.95 -17.23 20.58
CA ARG A 7 -3.25 -16.92 19.96
C ARG A 7 -3.58 -15.42 20.01
N ARG A 8 -3.26 -14.76 21.13
CA ARG A 8 -3.46 -13.30 21.27
C ARG A 8 -2.54 -12.50 20.34
N ARG A 9 -1.27 -12.91 20.16
CA ARG A 9 -0.35 -12.27 19.22
C ARG A 9 -0.82 -12.43 17.78
N ASP A 10 -1.21 -13.64 17.40
CA ASP A 10 -1.72 -13.91 16.05
C ASP A 10 -2.97 -13.09 15.75
N ALA A 11 -3.90 -13.00 16.72
CA ALA A 11 -5.10 -12.19 16.58
C ALA A 11 -4.80 -10.68 16.41
N VAL A 12 -3.82 -10.15 17.14
CA VAL A 12 -3.38 -8.74 16.99
C VAL A 12 -2.78 -8.51 15.60
N LEU A 13 -1.93 -9.42 15.11
CA LEU A 13 -1.32 -9.32 13.78
C LEU A 13 -2.37 -9.38 12.67
N LEU A 14 -3.35 -10.30 12.77
CA LEU A 14 -4.45 -10.41 11.81
C LEU A 14 -5.33 -9.17 11.83
N THR A 15 -5.63 -8.62 13.01
CA THR A 15 -6.44 -7.41 13.15
C THR A 15 -5.72 -6.19 12.58
N ALA A 16 -4.41 -6.07 12.81
CA ALA A 16 -3.59 -5.02 12.23
C ALA A 16 -3.53 -5.12 10.70
N MET A 17 -3.31 -6.32 10.15
CA MET A 17 -3.32 -6.57 8.71
C MET A 17 -4.66 -6.22 8.07
N LEU A 18 -5.77 -6.64 8.69
CA LEU A 18 -7.10 -6.31 8.20
C LEU A 18 -7.35 -4.80 8.21
N ALA A 19 -6.96 -4.11 9.28
CA ALA A 19 -7.10 -2.66 9.41
C ALA A 19 -6.26 -1.90 8.37
N THR A 20 -5.03 -2.36 8.08
CA THR A 20 -4.19 -1.72 7.06
C THR A 20 -4.75 -1.90 5.65
N GLU A 21 -5.22 -3.11 5.31
CA GLU A 21 -5.78 -3.38 3.98
C GLU A 21 -7.10 -2.64 3.75
N THR A 22 -8.00 -2.67 4.74
CA THR A 22 -9.25 -1.91 4.66
C THR A 22 -9.01 -0.41 4.59
N GLY A 23 -8.05 0.12 5.36
CA GLY A 23 -7.63 1.51 5.28
C GLY A 23 -7.07 1.90 3.91
N ASN A 24 -6.25 1.05 3.30
CA ASN A 24 -5.70 1.25 1.95
C ASN A 24 -6.80 1.28 0.88
N VAL A 25 -7.72 0.31 0.90
CA VAL A 25 -8.87 0.26 -0.02
C VAL A 25 -9.78 1.48 0.15
N ALA A 26 -10.06 1.87 1.40
CA ALA A 26 -10.87 3.04 1.72
C ALA A 26 -10.23 4.33 1.20
N MET A 27 -8.92 4.52 1.41
CA MET A 27 -8.17 5.67 0.89
C MET A 27 -8.19 5.75 -0.63
N ASN A 28 -7.92 4.64 -1.32
CA ASN A 28 -7.93 4.62 -2.79
C ASN A 28 -9.32 4.93 -3.36
N THR A 29 -10.37 4.41 -2.72
CA THR A 29 -11.76 4.67 -3.10
C THR A 29 -12.15 6.12 -2.85
N LEU A 30 -11.80 6.66 -1.68
CA LEU A 30 -12.05 8.06 -1.32
C LEU A 30 -11.31 9.02 -2.25
N PHE A 31 -10.06 8.72 -2.58
CA PHE A 31 -9.26 9.47 -3.55
C PHE A 31 -9.98 9.51 -4.90
N LYS A 32 -10.35 8.36 -5.47
CA LYS A 32 -11.05 8.32 -6.77
C LYS A 32 -12.40 9.04 -6.73
N ALA A 33 -13.14 8.91 -5.62
CA ALA A 33 -14.39 9.63 -5.43
C ALA A 33 -14.18 11.15 -5.39
N ALA A 34 -13.13 11.63 -4.72
CA ALA A 34 -12.81 13.05 -4.64
C ALA A 34 -12.33 13.62 -5.99
N THR A 35 -11.45 12.92 -6.70
CA THR A 35 -10.95 13.35 -8.01
C THR A 35 -12.04 13.31 -9.09
N SER A 36 -12.99 12.35 -9.00
CA SER A 36 -14.17 12.33 -9.89
C SER A 36 -15.07 13.56 -9.74
N LYS A 37 -15.00 14.27 -8.61
CA LYS A 37 -15.69 15.54 -8.36
C LYS A 37 -14.82 16.77 -8.71
N GLY A 38 -13.66 16.56 -9.34
CA GLY A 38 -12.75 17.62 -9.79
C GLY A 38 -11.67 18.03 -8.80
N LEU A 39 -11.47 17.27 -7.69
CA LEU A 39 -10.36 17.55 -6.77
C LEU A 39 -9.02 17.14 -7.41
N ASN A 40 -8.01 18.01 -7.33
CA ASN A 40 -6.66 17.71 -7.82
C ASN A 40 -5.93 16.71 -6.91
N SER A 41 -5.16 15.81 -7.51
CA SER A 41 -4.43 14.73 -6.83
C SER A 41 -3.43 15.24 -5.78
N TYR A 42 -2.72 16.34 -6.08
CA TYR A 42 -1.80 16.98 -5.14
C TYR A 42 -2.52 17.63 -3.95
N THR A 43 -3.68 18.23 -4.20
CA THR A 43 -4.49 18.85 -3.14
C THR A 43 -5.01 17.78 -2.18
N PHE A 44 -5.48 16.65 -2.69
CA PHE A 44 -5.87 15.51 -1.86
C PHE A 44 -4.71 14.97 -1.00
N LEU A 45 -3.51 14.88 -1.58
CA LEU A 45 -2.31 14.44 -0.86
C LEU A 45 -1.99 15.36 0.33
N ILE A 46 -2.00 16.68 0.10
CA ILE A 46 -1.74 17.68 1.16
C ILE A 46 -2.77 17.54 2.29
N TYR A 47 -4.06 17.45 1.97
CA TYR A 47 -5.10 17.26 2.99
C TYR A 47 -4.93 15.97 3.77
N SER A 48 -4.61 14.86 3.10
CA SER A 48 -4.40 13.56 3.74
C SER A 48 -3.24 13.60 4.73
N TYR A 49 -2.12 14.24 4.36
CA TYR A 49 -0.97 14.39 5.26
C TYR A 49 -1.24 15.34 6.42
N LEU A 50 -1.94 16.45 6.20
CA LEU A 50 -2.30 17.37 7.27
C LEU A 50 -3.21 16.70 8.30
N ILE A 51 -4.26 16.02 7.85
CA ILE A 51 -5.18 15.29 8.72
C ILE A 51 -4.43 14.17 9.44
N GLY A 52 -3.61 13.39 8.72
CA GLY A 52 -2.78 12.34 9.32
C GLY A 52 -1.85 12.87 10.41
N SER A 53 -1.20 14.00 10.16
CA SER A 53 -0.32 14.67 11.14
C SER A 53 -1.10 15.11 12.39
N ILE A 54 -2.26 15.76 12.22
CA ILE A 54 -3.13 16.20 13.33
C ILE A 54 -3.62 15.01 14.15
N VAL A 55 -4.00 13.90 13.50
CA VAL A 55 -4.47 12.68 14.18
C VAL A 55 -3.33 11.96 14.92
N LEU A 56 -2.13 11.95 14.35
CA LEU A 56 -0.96 11.30 14.96
C LEU A 56 -0.34 12.14 16.09
N LEU A 57 -0.48 13.47 16.07
CA LEU A 57 0.16 14.35 17.05
C LEU A 57 -0.28 14.05 18.51
N PRO A 58 -1.56 13.82 18.84
CA PRO A 58 -2.00 13.41 20.18
C PRO A 58 -1.46 12.05 20.62
N SER A 59 -1.16 11.14 19.68
CA SER A 59 -0.68 9.78 20.00
C SER A 59 0.68 9.78 20.71
N HIS A 60 1.49 10.82 20.47
CA HIS A 60 2.75 11.04 21.16
C HIS A 60 2.53 11.38 22.65
N ILE A 61 1.48 12.13 22.96
CA ILE A 61 1.16 12.57 24.33
C ILE A 61 0.53 11.41 25.13
N PHE A 62 -0.30 10.58 24.49
CA PHE A 62 -0.96 9.44 25.15
C PHE A 62 -0.06 8.20 25.28
N SER A 63 1.01 8.11 24.49
CA SER A 63 2.03 7.06 24.64
C SER A 63 2.87 7.30 25.91
N TYR A 64 2.31 6.94 27.06
CA TYR A 64 2.93 6.96 28.40
C TYR A 64 4.16 6.03 28.54
N ARG A 65 4.75 5.58 27.42
CA ARG A 65 5.94 4.73 27.40
C ARG A 65 7.16 5.63 27.48
N SER A 66 7.64 5.81 28.70
CA SER A 66 8.94 6.35 29.07
C SER A 66 10.08 5.63 28.32
N ARG A 67 10.32 6.03 27.07
CA ARG A 67 11.60 5.89 26.38
C ARG A 67 11.99 7.31 26.03
N SER A 68 13.11 7.78 26.57
CA SER A 68 13.77 8.98 26.08
C SER A 68 13.79 8.90 24.55
N LEU A 69 13.25 9.91 23.86
CA LEU A 69 13.32 9.95 22.40
C LEU A 69 14.78 9.77 22.01
N PRO A 70 15.13 8.78 21.18
CA PRO A 70 16.51 8.57 20.77
C PRO A 70 17.03 9.86 20.15
N SER A 71 18.23 10.28 20.53
CA SER A 71 18.83 11.53 20.06
C SER A 71 18.78 11.57 18.53
N LEU A 72 18.13 12.60 17.98
CA LEU A 72 18.02 12.79 16.54
C LEU A 72 19.38 13.24 16.00
N SER A 73 20.17 12.30 15.49
CA SER A 73 21.37 12.63 14.74
C SER A 73 21.00 13.13 13.34
N LEU A 74 21.83 14.00 12.76
CA LEU A 74 21.62 14.50 11.38
C LEU A 74 21.57 13.35 10.36
N SER A 75 22.29 12.26 10.61
CA SER A 75 22.26 11.05 9.78
C SER A 75 20.88 10.38 9.78
N ILE A 76 20.26 10.22 10.96
CA ILE A 76 18.90 9.68 11.08
C ILE A 76 17.88 10.62 10.43
N LEU A 77 18.05 11.94 10.61
CA LEU A 77 17.18 12.93 9.99
C LEU A 77 17.24 12.86 8.45
N CYS A 78 18.45 12.72 7.89
CA CYS A 78 18.63 12.53 6.45
C CYS A 78 17.96 11.24 5.96
N LYS A 79 18.12 10.13 6.66
CA LYS A 79 17.46 8.85 6.32
C LYS A 79 15.93 8.95 6.37
N ILE A 80 15.37 9.62 7.38
CA ILE A 80 13.92 9.90 7.47
C ILE A 80 13.48 10.82 6.32
N GLY A 81 14.30 11.82 5.95
CA GLY A 81 14.05 12.69 4.81
C GLY A 81 13.97 11.92 3.49
N VAL A 82 14.93 11.03 3.23
CA VAL A 82 14.92 10.14 2.06
C VAL A 82 13.69 9.23 2.07
N LEU A 83 13.33 8.67 3.23
CA LEU A 83 12.12 7.85 3.38
C LEU A 83 10.84 8.66 3.10
N GLY A 84 10.77 9.92 3.53
CA GLY A 84 9.65 10.82 3.25
C GLY A 84 9.53 11.23 1.78
N LEU A 85 10.66 11.45 1.10
CA LEU A 85 10.71 11.72 -0.34
C LEU A 85 10.25 10.49 -1.14
N LEU A 86 10.75 9.31 -0.79
CA LEU A 86 10.31 8.05 -1.39
C LEU A 86 8.82 7.81 -1.15
N GLY A 87 8.38 8.07 0.10
CA GLY A 87 6.99 8.15 0.56
C GLY A 87 6.08 8.93 -0.37
N SER A 88 6.42 10.20 -0.54
CA SER A 88 5.67 11.14 -1.36
C SER A 88 5.65 10.71 -2.82
N THR A 89 6.78 10.21 -3.34
CA THR A 89 6.91 9.76 -4.73
C THR A 89 5.94 8.62 -5.03
N TYR A 90 5.95 7.54 -4.25
CA TYR A 90 5.06 6.42 -4.54
C TYR A 90 3.58 6.79 -4.32
N LEU A 91 3.23 7.68 -3.38
CA LEU A 91 1.84 8.13 -3.21
C LEU A 91 1.36 8.95 -4.41
N ILE A 92 2.16 9.90 -4.90
CA ILE A 92 1.82 10.70 -6.08
C ILE A 92 1.67 9.79 -7.30
N THR A 93 2.63 8.90 -7.55
CA THR A 93 2.57 7.93 -8.63
C THR A 93 1.34 7.02 -8.52
N GLY A 94 0.99 6.57 -7.31
CA GLY A 94 -0.18 5.74 -7.05
C GLY A 94 -1.49 6.47 -7.30
N PHE A 95 -1.63 7.72 -6.85
CA PHE A 95 -2.80 8.55 -7.08
C PHE A 95 -3.01 8.84 -8.57
N ILE A 96 -1.95 9.23 -9.29
CA ILE A 96 -2.03 9.40 -10.75
C ILE A 96 -2.40 8.06 -11.41
N GLY A 97 -1.80 6.95 -10.97
CA GLY A 97 -2.16 5.61 -11.46
C GLY A 97 -3.64 5.27 -11.29
N ILE A 98 -4.23 5.59 -10.13
CA ILE A 98 -5.67 5.42 -9.85
C ILE A 98 -6.52 6.36 -10.71
N GLU A 99 -6.05 7.57 -10.99
CA GLU A 99 -6.73 8.54 -11.84
C GLU A 99 -6.95 7.98 -13.27
N TYR A 100 -5.90 7.39 -13.85
CA TYR A 100 -5.93 6.74 -15.17
C TYR A 100 -6.60 5.34 -15.18
N SER A 101 -6.75 4.71 -14.02
CA SER A 101 -7.37 3.38 -13.87
C SER A 101 -8.53 3.40 -12.85
N ASN A 102 -8.50 2.52 -11.84
CA ASN A 102 -9.46 2.51 -10.75
C ASN A 102 -8.86 1.95 -9.45
N PRO A 103 -9.54 2.14 -8.30
CA PRO A 103 -9.07 1.65 -6.99
C PRO A 103 -8.92 0.13 -6.93
N THR A 104 -9.77 -0.63 -7.63
CA THR A 104 -9.74 -2.09 -7.63
C THR A 104 -8.45 -2.63 -8.28
N LEU A 105 -8.02 -2.03 -9.39
CA LEU A 105 -6.75 -2.36 -10.02
C LEU A 105 -5.58 -2.07 -9.09
N ALA A 106 -5.59 -0.90 -8.43
CA ALA A 106 -4.55 -0.54 -7.46
C ALA A 106 -4.45 -1.55 -6.31
N SER A 107 -5.58 -1.98 -5.75
CA SER A 107 -5.60 -3.02 -4.72
C SER A 107 -5.08 -4.36 -5.24
N ALA A 108 -5.47 -4.75 -6.45
CA ALA A 108 -5.02 -6.01 -7.04
C ALA A 108 -3.50 -6.05 -7.29
N ILE A 109 -2.93 -4.96 -7.84
CA ILE A 109 -1.50 -4.83 -8.07
C ILE A 109 -0.75 -4.82 -6.74
N SER A 110 -1.28 -4.17 -5.70
CA SER A 110 -0.61 -4.09 -4.39
C SER A 110 -0.37 -5.44 -3.70
N ASN A 111 -1.06 -6.51 -4.13
CA ASN A 111 -0.77 -7.86 -3.64
C ASN A 111 0.67 -8.30 -3.96
N ILE A 112 1.34 -7.71 -4.95
CA ILE A 112 2.76 -8.02 -5.25
C ILE A 112 3.73 -7.47 -4.20
N ASN A 113 3.29 -6.59 -3.29
CA ASN A 113 4.15 -5.99 -2.27
C ASN A 113 4.89 -7.03 -1.41
N PRO A 114 4.24 -8.02 -0.78
CA PRO A 114 4.93 -9.08 -0.02
C PRO A 114 5.91 -9.88 -0.88
N ALA A 115 5.58 -10.10 -2.16
CA ALA A 115 6.43 -10.81 -3.11
C ALA A 115 7.77 -10.07 -3.35
N ILE A 116 7.68 -8.80 -3.70
CA ILE A 116 8.84 -7.94 -3.95
C ILE A 116 9.63 -7.71 -2.66
N THR A 117 8.94 -7.54 -1.53
CA THR A 117 9.57 -7.35 -0.21
C THR A 117 10.45 -8.55 0.14
N PHE A 118 9.98 -9.77 -0.10
CA PHE A 118 10.77 -10.99 0.12
C PHE A 118 12.00 -11.06 -0.79
N ILE A 119 11.84 -10.75 -2.08
CA ILE A 119 12.96 -10.71 -3.03
C ILE A 119 14.03 -9.71 -2.58
N LEU A 120 13.61 -8.49 -2.21
CA LEU A 120 14.54 -7.48 -1.72
C LEU A 120 15.19 -7.91 -0.40
N ALA A 121 14.47 -8.56 0.52
CA ALA A 121 15.04 -9.07 1.77
C ALA A 121 16.17 -10.10 1.52
N ILE A 122 16.04 -10.94 0.48
CA ILE A 122 17.12 -11.85 0.06
C ILE A 122 18.30 -11.06 -0.52
N ILE A 123 18.05 -10.11 -1.42
CA ILE A 123 19.09 -9.28 -2.06
C ILE A 123 19.91 -8.51 -1.02
N PHE A 124 19.23 -7.90 -0.04
CA PHE A 124 19.87 -7.18 1.07
C PHE A 124 20.41 -8.10 2.17
N ARG A 125 20.38 -9.43 1.97
CA ARG A 125 20.83 -10.46 2.93
C ARG A 125 20.18 -10.36 4.31
N MET A 126 18.98 -9.77 4.38
CA MET A 126 18.16 -9.75 5.60
C MET A 126 17.54 -11.13 5.86
N GLU A 127 17.33 -11.93 4.81
CA GLU A 127 16.79 -13.29 4.91
C GLU A 127 17.66 -14.29 4.13
N LYS A 128 17.95 -15.45 4.73
CA LYS A 128 18.67 -16.53 4.06
C LYS A 128 17.68 -17.37 3.26
N ALA A 129 17.75 -17.31 1.93
CA ALA A 129 16.97 -18.18 1.06
C ALA A 129 17.50 -19.62 1.15
N SER A 130 16.92 -20.43 2.04
CA SER A 130 17.18 -21.86 2.13
C SER A 130 16.00 -22.62 1.53
N PHE A 131 16.19 -23.20 0.34
CA PHE A 131 15.19 -24.06 -0.31
C PHE A 131 14.84 -25.32 0.50
N LYS A 132 15.55 -25.58 1.61
CA LYS A 132 15.22 -26.67 2.54
C LYS A 132 14.18 -26.27 3.60
N GLU A 133 14.01 -24.97 3.87
CA GLU A 133 13.06 -24.51 4.88
C GLU A 133 11.66 -24.35 4.28
N LYS A 134 10.70 -25.09 4.83
CA LYS A 134 9.29 -25.05 4.41
C LYS A 134 8.70 -23.64 4.46
N SER A 135 9.18 -22.79 5.38
CA SER A 135 8.79 -21.37 5.50
C SER A 135 9.27 -20.55 4.30
N SER A 136 10.53 -20.72 3.88
CA SER A 136 11.10 -20.01 2.72
C SER A 136 10.42 -20.43 1.41
N VAL A 137 10.11 -21.72 1.26
CA VAL A 137 9.36 -22.24 0.11
C VAL A 137 7.92 -21.71 0.08
N ALA A 138 7.23 -21.69 1.23
CA ALA A 138 5.87 -21.14 1.31
C ALA A 138 5.83 -19.63 0.97
N LYS A 139 6.82 -18.86 1.43
CA LYS A 139 6.98 -17.45 1.06
C LYS A 139 7.17 -17.29 -0.44
N MET A 140 8.08 -18.06 -1.05
CA MET A 140 8.32 -18.03 -2.50
C MET A 140 7.09 -18.43 -3.34
N VAL A 141 6.34 -19.46 -2.92
CA VAL A 141 5.10 -19.86 -3.60
C VAL A 141 4.04 -18.76 -3.47
N GLY A 142 3.87 -18.17 -2.28
CA GLY A 142 2.98 -17.03 -2.07
C GLY A 142 3.34 -15.82 -2.94
N THR A 143 4.63 -15.54 -3.10
CA THR A 143 5.19 -14.53 -4.01
C THR A 143 4.76 -14.76 -5.45
N ILE A 144 4.94 -15.99 -5.97
CA ILE A 144 4.60 -16.36 -7.34
C ILE A 144 3.08 -16.30 -7.56
N VAL A 145 2.29 -16.86 -6.64
CA VAL A 145 0.82 -16.83 -6.72
C VAL A 145 0.30 -15.40 -6.70
N SER A 146 0.88 -14.53 -5.88
CA SER A 146 0.49 -13.12 -5.82
C SER A 146 0.82 -12.36 -7.11
N LEU A 147 2.03 -12.56 -7.66
CA LEU A 147 2.44 -11.98 -8.93
C LEU A 147 1.53 -12.43 -10.08
N VAL A 148 1.23 -13.73 -10.14
CA VAL A 148 0.29 -14.30 -11.12
C VAL A 148 -1.11 -13.70 -10.93
N GLY A 149 -1.60 -13.59 -9.70
CA GLY A 149 -2.90 -12.98 -9.39
C GLY A 149 -2.99 -11.52 -9.85
N ALA A 150 -1.96 -10.73 -9.59
CA ALA A 150 -1.88 -9.34 -10.05
C ALA A 150 -1.84 -9.24 -11.59
N LEU A 151 -1.02 -10.06 -12.26
CA LEU A 151 -0.94 -10.12 -13.72
C LEU A 151 -2.26 -10.54 -14.34
N VAL A 152 -2.96 -11.52 -13.76
CA VAL A 152 -4.29 -11.92 -14.21
C VAL A 152 -5.27 -10.76 -14.08
N VAL A 153 -5.31 -10.02 -12.97
CA VAL A 153 -6.23 -8.87 -12.85
C VAL A 153 -5.89 -7.74 -13.84
N VAL A 154 -4.60 -7.49 -14.09
CA VAL A 154 -4.15 -6.48 -15.06
C VAL A 154 -4.51 -6.87 -16.50
N LEU A 155 -4.37 -8.15 -16.86
CA LEU A 155 -4.53 -8.66 -18.23
C LEU A 155 -5.92 -9.22 -18.53
N TYR A 156 -6.73 -9.52 -17.50
CA TYR A 156 -8.07 -10.06 -17.67
C TYR A 156 -9.04 -8.94 -18.07
N HIS A 157 -9.17 -8.72 -19.36
CA HIS A 157 -10.31 -8.03 -19.97
C HIS A 157 -11.55 -8.94 -19.91
N GLY A 158 -12.13 -9.10 -18.72
CA GLY A 158 -13.41 -9.79 -18.56
C GLY A 158 -14.55 -9.02 -19.26
N PRO A 159 -15.55 -9.71 -19.87
CA PRO A 159 -16.78 -9.07 -20.32
C PRO A 159 -17.42 -8.32 -19.15
N ARG A 160 -18.00 -7.14 -19.42
CA ARG A 160 -18.70 -6.33 -18.44
C ARG A 160 -19.86 -7.15 -17.84
N VAL A 161 -19.62 -7.81 -16.70
CA VAL A 161 -20.62 -8.67 -16.04
C VAL A 161 -21.81 -7.85 -15.50
N PHE A 162 -21.59 -6.56 -15.25
CA PHE A 162 -22.68 -5.59 -15.08
C PHE A 162 -22.90 -4.83 -16.38
N THR A 163 -23.74 -5.38 -17.25
CA THR A 163 -24.66 -4.52 -18.01
C THR A 163 -25.80 -4.21 -17.04
N PRO A 164 -25.81 -3.06 -16.36
CA PRO A 164 -26.98 -2.71 -15.58
C PRO A 164 -28.10 -2.54 -16.60
N SER A 165 -29.03 -3.48 -16.62
CA SER A 165 -30.37 -3.24 -17.13
C SER A 165 -30.81 -1.95 -16.43
N SER A 166 -30.89 -0.86 -17.21
CA SER A 166 -31.29 0.49 -16.82
C SER A 166 -31.65 0.66 -15.34
N PRO A 167 -30.75 1.17 -14.48
CA PRO A 167 -31.13 1.48 -13.12
C PRO A 167 -32.15 2.64 -13.16
N PRO A 168 -33.22 2.63 -12.35
CA PRO A 168 -34.25 3.66 -12.36
C PRO A 168 -33.75 5.06 -11.94
N PHE A 169 -32.48 5.18 -11.54
CA PHE A 169 -31.89 6.41 -11.02
C PHE A 169 -30.71 6.90 -11.88
N PRO A 170 -30.83 8.04 -12.58
CA PRO A 170 -29.77 8.58 -13.45
C PRO A 170 -28.49 9.00 -12.68
N GLN A 171 -28.58 9.21 -11.36
CA GLN A 171 -27.46 9.64 -10.51
C GLN A 171 -26.44 8.52 -10.23
N LEU A 172 -26.87 7.25 -10.17
CA LEU A 172 -25.98 6.11 -9.93
C LEU A 172 -25.13 5.77 -11.17
N ARG A 173 -25.66 6.12 -12.36
CA ARG A 173 -24.95 6.02 -13.64
C ARG A 173 -23.70 6.91 -13.66
N GLN A 174 -23.79 8.13 -13.10
CA GLN A 174 -22.66 9.08 -13.04
C GLN A 174 -21.55 8.66 -12.05
N LEU A 175 -21.86 7.85 -11.03
CA LEU A 175 -20.87 7.28 -10.12
C LEU A 175 -20.13 6.06 -10.71
N LEU A 176 -20.76 5.34 -11.63
CA LEU A 176 -20.22 4.13 -12.27
C LEU A 176 -19.51 4.41 -13.61
N LEU A 177 -19.90 5.47 -14.32
CA LEU A 177 -19.30 5.90 -15.59
C LEU A 177 -17.81 6.34 -15.54
N PRO A 178 -17.26 6.97 -14.48
CA PRO A 178 -15.85 7.37 -14.45
C PRO A 178 -14.88 6.18 -14.30
N LEU A 179 -15.40 4.96 -14.11
CA LEU A 179 -14.59 3.74 -14.11
C LEU A 179 -14.27 3.21 -15.52
N SER A 180 -14.79 3.84 -16.58
CA SER A 180 -14.54 3.46 -17.96
C SER A 180 -13.44 4.34 -18.56
N SER A 181 -12.17 4.10 -18.22
CA SER A 181 -11.04 4.74 -18.90
C SER A 181 -10.77 4.09 -20.26
N SER A 182 -10.22 4.86 -21.20
CA SER A 182 -9.75 4.34 -22.49
C SER A 182 -8.74 3.21 -22.25
N ASN A 183 -8.68 2.22 -23.15
CA ASN A 183 -7.71 1.10 -23.03
C ASN A 183 -6.25 1.60 -22.88
N SER A 184 -5.90 2.73 -23.51
CA SER A 184 -4.58 3.37 -23.36
C SER A 184 -4.33 3.87 -21.93
N ASP A 185 -5.33 4.52 -21.35
CA ASP A 185 -5.26 5.17 -20.05
C ASP A 185 -5.18 4.11 -18.95
N TRP A 186 -5.95 3.04 -19.10
CA TRP A 186 -5.91 1.89 -18.19
C TRP A 186 -4.51 1.26 -18.09
N ILE A 187 -3.83 1.06 -19.23
CA ILE A 187 -2.47 0.48 -19.26
C ILE A 187 -1.47 1.42 -18.60
N ILE A 188 -1.55 2.72 -18.88
CA ILE A 188 -0.70 3.74 -18.24
C ILE A 188 -0.93 3.72 -16.73
N GLY A 189 -2.18 3.66 -16.29
CA GLY A 189 -2.55 3.55 -14.87
C GLY A 189 -1.97 2.29 -14.23
N GLY A 190 -2.09 1.13 -14.87
CA GLY A 190 -1.51 -0.13 -14.40
C GLY A 190 0.01 -0.09 -14.27
N CYS A 191 0.71 0.48 -15.25
CA CYS A 191 2.17 0.65 -15.20
C CYS A 191 2.61 1.57 -14.06
N LEU A 192 1.93 2.71 -13.87
CA LEU A 192 2.21 3.62 -12.76
C LEU A 192 1.96 2.95 -11.41
N LEU A 193 0.88 2.17 -11.28
CA LEU A 193 0.59 1.40 -10.08
C LEU A 193 1.65 0.33 -9.79
N ALA A 194 2.11 -0.39 -10.83
CA ALA A 194 3.21 -1.35 -10.68
C ALA A 194 4.50 -0.67 -10.22
N ILE A 195 4.85 0.50 -10.77
CA ILE A 195 5.99 1.30 -10.29
C ILE A 195 5.80 1.67 -8.82
N LYS A 196 4.64 2.19 -8.44
CA LYS A 196 4.31 2.53 -7.04
C LYS A 196 4.46 1.32 -6.11
N ASP A 197 3.93 0.15 -6.48
CA ASP A 197 4.00 -1.07 -5.66
C ASP A 197 5.40 -1.73 -5.68
N THR A 198 6.29 -1.36 -6.61
CA THR A 198 7.72 -1.73 -6.49
C THR A 198 8.49 -0.83 -5.52
N LEU A 199 8.13 0.45 -5.43
CA LEU A 199 8.77 1.43 -4.54
C LEU A 199 8.39 1.24 -3.07
N VAL A 200 7.16 0.79 -2.78
CA VAL A 200 6.65 0.57 -1.42
C VAL A 200 7.53 -0.42 -0.62
N PRO A 201 7.85 -1.62 -1.12
CA PRO A 201 8.79 -2.54 -0.49
C PRO A 201 10.19 -1.96 -0.21
N VAL A 202 10.70 -1.11 -1.11
CA VAL A 202 11.99 -0.43 -0.91
C VAL A 202 11.91 0.51 0.30
N ALA A 203 10.80 1.25 0.43
CA ALA A 203 10.56 2.10 1.59
C ALA A 203 10.47 1.30 2.90
N PHE A 204 9.81 0.14 2.90
CA PHE A 204 9.76 -0.72 4.10
C PHE A 204 11.13 -1.22 4.54
N ILE A 205 12.00 -1.60 3.61
CA ILE A 205 13.36 -2.03 3.95
C ILE A 205 14.19 -0.88 4.50
N LEU A 206 14.11 0.30 3.89
CA LEU A 206 14.76 1.49 4.43
C LEU A 206 14.26 1.82 5.85
N GLN A 207 12.95 1.72 6.08
CA GLN A 207 12.35 1.93 7.40
C GLN A 207 12.90 0.95 8.45
N ILE A 208 13.02 -0.34 8.12
CA ILE A 208 13.59 -1.35 9.02
C ILE A 208 15.06 -1.03 9.35
N ASN A 209 15.86 -0.63 8.36
CA ASN A 209 17.25 -0.24 8.59
C ASN A 209 17.37 0.98 9.51
N ILE A 210 16.49 1.98 9.35
CA ILE A 210 16.46 3.16 10.23
C ILE A 210 16.10 2.77 11.66
N GLU A 211 15.17 1.85 11.84
CA GLU A 211 14.76 1.38 13.17
C GLU A 211 15.86 0.57 13.86
N LEU A 212 16.58 -0.28 13.12
CA LEU A 212 17.75 -1.01 13.61
C LEU A 212 18.86 -0.06 14.07
N ASP A 213 19.19 0.96 13.28
CA ASP A 213 20.20 1.96 13.62
C ASP A 213 19.83 2.83 14.83
N ARG A 214 18.55 2.92 15.18
CA ARG A 214 18.06 3.68 16.34
C ARG A 214 18.22 2.93 17.66
N HIS A 215 18.49 1.64 17.60
CA HIS A 215 18.62 0.74 18.75
C HIS A 215 20.08 0.38 19.09
N ILE A 216 21.05 0.92 18.32
CA ILE A 216 22.50 0.83 18.56
C ILE A 216 22.98 2.16 19.15
#